data_AF-A0A3B3VJP8-F1
#
_entry.id   AF-A0A3B3VJP8-F1
#
_cell.length_a   1.000
_cell.length_b   1.000
_cell.length_c   1.000
_cell.angle_alpha   90.00
_cell.angle_beta   90.00
_cell.angle_gamma   90.00
#
_symmetry.space_group_name_H-M   'P 1'
#
loop_
_entity.id
_entity.type
_entity.pdbx_description
1 polymer ?
#
loop_
_entity_poly.entity_id
_entity_poly.type
_entity_poly.pdbx_seq_one_letter_code
_entity_poly.pdbx_strand_id
1 'polypeptide(L)'
;MSLPRFEICPHQFSMKMPGRDNKVAVVVGTVTDDIRIQDIPKLKICALKVTDRARRRIVKAGGQVMTFDQLALSSPKGHGTVLLSGTKIEILICPNFYSLLLSRPYVRSKGRKFERARGRRSSRAYKN
;
A
#
# COMPACT_ATOMS: atom_id res chain seq x y z
N MET A 1 -9.58 -13.01 4.25
CA MET A 1 -8.38 -12.31 3.75
C MET A 1 -8.78 -10.91 3.33
N SER A 2 -8.42 -9.88 4.10
CA SER A 2 -8.66 -8.49 3.67
C SER A 2 -7.74 -8.17 2.50
N LEU A 3 -8.31 -7.74 1.37
CA LEU A 3 -7.51 -7.21 0.26
C LEU A 3 -6.66 -6.03 0.76
N PRO A 4 -5.41 -5.89 0.30
CA PRO A 4 -4.54 -4.81 0.72
C PRO A 4 -5.17 -3.45 0.34
N ARG A 5 -5.15 -2.51 1.28
CA ARG A 5 -5.52 -1.12 1.01
C ARG A 5 -4.36 -0.46 0.29
N PHE A 6 -4.63 0.12 -0.87
CA PHE A 6 -3.65 0.92 -1.60
C PHE A 6 -3.90 2.37 -1.32
N GLU A 7 -2.99 2.99 -0.57
CA GLU A 7 -2.94 4.44 -0.51
C GLU A 7 -2.38 5.00 -1.81
N ILE A 8 -2.89 6.16 -2.20
CA ILE A 8 -2.38 6.94 -3.34
C ILE A 8 -0.87 7.27 -3.16
N CYS A 9 -0.29 7.14 -1.96
CA CYS A 9 1.16 7.03 -1.78
C CYS A 9 1.56 5.75 -1.03
N PRO A 10 2.44 4.91 -1.62
CA PRO A 10 3.89 5.15 -1.51
C PRO A 10 4.62 5.32 -2.85
N HIS A 11 3.92 5.17 -3.97
CA HIS A 11 4.51 5.00 -5.30
C HIS A 11 3.89 5.96 -6.32
N GLN A 12 3.90 7.26 -6.03
CA GLN A 12 3.92 8.29 -7.09
C GLN A 12 5.05 8.04 -8.12
N PHE A 13 5.93 7.07 -7.84
CA PHE A 13 7.13 6.70 -8.58
C PHE A 13 7.10 5.42 -9.42
N SER A 14 6.13 4.49 -9.28
CA SER A 14 6.13 3.33 -10.20
C SER A 14 5.80 3.77 -11.64
N MET A 15 4.93 4.78 -11.77
CA MET A 15 4.54 5.38 -13.05
C MET A 15 5.53 6.43 -13.57
N LYS A 16 6.36 7.03 -12.70
CA LYS A 16 7.46 7.93 -13.11
C LYS A 16 8.71 7.19 -13.60
N MET A 17 8.69 5.85 -13.61
CA MET A 17 9.79 5.10 -14.21
C MET A 17 9.79 5.30 -15.73
N PRO A 18 10.98 5.37 -16.38
CA PRO A 18 11.07 5.54 -17.82
C PRO A 18 10.32 4.42 -18.55
N GLY A 19 9.53 4.77 -19.58
CA GLY A 19 8.76 3.81 -20.36
C GLY A 19 7.41 3.42 -19.76
N ARG A 20 6.91 4.14 -18.75
CA ARG A 20 5.56 3.97 -18.17
C ARG A 20 4.66 5.18 -18.34
N ASP A 21 5.07 6.11 -19.17
CA ASP A 21 4.28 7.28 -19.54
C ASP A 21 2.98 6.85 -20.21
N ASN A 22 1.88 7.50 -19.83
CA ASN A 22 0.52 7.28 -20.37
C ASN A 22 -0.07 5.87 -20.19
N LYS A 23 0.56 4.98 -19.42
CA LYS A 23 0.00 3.66 -19.10
C LYS A 23 -1.14 3.75 -18.07
N VAL A 24 -2.00 2.73 -18.09
CA VAL A 24 -3.08 2.60 -17.10
C VAL A 24 -2.55 1.85 -15.87
N ALA A 25 -2.64 2.46 -14.70
CA ALA A 25 -2.31 1.81 -13.44
C ALA A 25 -3.48 0.91 -13.00
N VAL A 26 -3.23 -0.39 -12.85
CA VAL A 26 -4.25 -1.39 -12.52
C VAL A 26 -4.01 -1.90 -11.11
N VAL A 27 -5.01 -1.75 -10.25
CA VAL A 27 -4.97 -2.15 -8.85
C VAL A 27 -6.13 -3.10 -8.55
N VAL A 28 -5.81 -4.34 -8.19
CA VAL A 28 -6.82 -5.30 -7.72
C VAL A 28 -7.02 -5.08 -6.22
N GLY A 29 -7.82 -4.06 -5.88
CA GLY A 29 -8.06 -3.68 -4.49
C GLY A 29 -8.77 -2.33 -4.34
N THR A 30 -8.66 -1.77 -3.14
CA THR A 30 -9.25 -0.46 -2.81
C THR A 30 -8.20 0.64 -2.91
N VAL A 31 -8.48 1.71 -3.66
CA VAL A 31 -7.64 2.90 -3.75
C VAL A 31 -8.12 3.97 -2.76
N THR A 32 -7.25 4.35 -1.83
CA THR A 32 -7.50 5.30 -0.74
C THR A 32 -6.71 6.58 -0.93
N ASP A 33 -7.27 7.72 -0.50
CA ASP A 33 -6.56 9.01 -0.57
C ASP A 33 -5.38 9.06 0.40
N ASP A 34 -4.31 9.74 -0.04
CA ASP A 34 -3.21 10.13 0.83
C ASP A 34 -3.09 11.66 0.87
N ILE A 35 -3.31 12.21 2.06
CA ILE A 35 -3.32 13.64 2.34
C ILE A 35 -1.91 14.24 2.23
N ARG A 36 -0.86 13.42 2.37
CA ARG A 36 0.54 13.87 2.36
C ARG A 36 0.98 14.36 0.97
N ILE A 37 0.42 13.80 -0.09
CA ILE A 37 0.66 14.29 -1.46
C ILE A 37 -0.22 15.50 -1.67
N GLN A 38 0.30 16.59 -2.24
CA GLN A 38 -0.50 17.76 -2.61
C GLN A 38 -0.85 17.72 -4.10
N ASP A 39 0.16 17.61 -4.97
CA ASP A 39 0.01 17.59 -6.42
C ASP A 39 -0.06 16.16 -6.98
N ILE A 40 -1.16 15.87 -7.67
CA ILE A 40 -1.40 14.58 -8.33
C ILE A 40 -1.24 14.78 -9.84
N PRO A 41 -0.39 13.97 -10.51
CA PRO A 41 -0.27 14.03 -11.96
C PRO A 41 -1.53 13.48 -12.64
N LYS A 42 -1.69 13.74 -13.94
CA LYS A 42 -2.76 13.13 -14.76
C LYS A 42 -2.56 11.62 -14.82
N LEU A 43 -3.44 10.87 -14.15
CA LEU A 43 -3.35 9.41 -14.04
C LEU A 43 -4.60 8.74 -14.60
N LYS A 44 -4.40 7.60 -15.29
CA LYS A 44 -5.46 6.66 -15.62
C LYS A 44 -5.37 5.46 -14.67
N ILE A 45 -6.38 5.25 -13.85
CA ILE A 45 -6.38 4.22 -12.81
C ILE A 45 -7.57 3.28 -13.02
N CYS A 46 -7.34 1.98 -12.94
CA CYS A 46 -8.37 0.95 -12.86
C CYS A 46 -8.32 0.28 -11.48
N ALA A 47 -9.46 0.22 -10.79
CA ALA A 47 -9.55 -0.39 -9.47
C ALA A 47 -10.92 -1.04 -9.21
N LEU A 48 -10.98 -1.91 -8.18
CA LEU A 48 -12.24 -2.51 -7.73
C LEU A 48 -13.10 -1.49 -6.95
N LYS A 49 -12.47 -0.77 -6.02
CA LYS A 49 -13.13 0.28 -5.22
C LYS A 49 -12.22 1.49 -5.11
N VAL A 50 -12.80 2.67 -5.15
CA VAL A 50 -12.09 3.94 -4.96
C VAL A 50 -12.82 4.76 -3.93
N THR A 51 -12.08 5.32 -2.97
CA THR A 51 -12.67 6.23 -1.98
C THR A 51 -13.12 7.53 -2.65
N ASP A 52 -14.20 8.14 -2.17
CA ASP A 52 -14.75 9.37 -2.79
C ASP A 52 -13.73 10.50 -2.85
N ARG A 53 -12.93 10.65 -1.79
CA ARG A 53 -11.86 11.65 -1.72
C ARG A 53 -10.78 11.41 -2.77
N ALA A 54 -10.35 10.17 -2.94
CA ALA A 54 -9.39 9.79 -3.99
C ALA A 54 -9.93 10.10 -5.38
N ARG A 55 -11.20 9.71 -5.65
CA ARG A 55 -11.86 9.93 -6.93
C ARG A 55 -11.94 11.41 -7.28
N ARG A 56 -12.36 12.26 -6.34
CA ARG A 56 -12.43 13.72 -6.53
C ARG A 56 -11.08 14.32 -6.89
N ARG A 57 -10.01 13.88 -6.22
CA ARG A 57 -8.66 14.41 -6.48
C ARG A 57 -8.09 13.99 -7.83
N ILE A 58 -8.31 12.72 -8.22
CA ILE A 58 -7.87 12.21 -9.53
C ILE A 58 -8.60 12.97 -10.65
N VAL A 59 -9.91 13.15 -10.53
CA VAL A 59 -10.70 13.90 -11.52
C VAL A 59 -10.30 15.38 -11.56
N LYS A 60 -10.04 16.00 -10.40
CA LYS A 60 -9.54 17.39 -10.33
C LYS A 60 -8.19 17.56 -11.05
N ALA A 61 -7.32 16.55 -10.98
CA ALA A 61 -6.05 16.54 -11.72
C ALA A 61 -6.22 16.30 -13.23
N GLY A 62 -7.43 16.02 -13.72
CA GLY A 62 -7.70 15.63 -15.11
C GLY A 62 -7.37 14.16 -15.41
N GLY A 63 -7.33 13.32 -14.39
CA GLY A 63 -7.18 11.88 -14.52
C GLY A 63 -8.51 11.14 -14.69
N GLN A 64 -8.44 9.87 -15.03
CA GLN A 64 -9.59 9.00 -15.25
C GLN A 64 -9.57 7.81 -14.29
N VAL A 65 -10.73 7.49 -13.73
CA VAL A 65 -10.95 6.30 -12.91
C VAL A 65 -11.85 5.35 -13.69
N MET A 66 -11.36 4.14 -13.95
CA MET A 66 -12.04 3.08 -14.71
C MET A 66 -12.37 1.90 -13.81
N THR A 67 -13.43 1.17 -14.18
CA THR A 67 -13.69 -0.17 -13.64
C THR A 67 -12.99 -1.25 -14.46
N PHE A 68 -12.91 -2.46 -13.92
CA PHE A 68 -12.32 -3.60 -14.63
C PHE A 68 -13.10 -3.98 -15.89
N ASP A 69 -14.42 -3.82 -15.91
CA ASP A 69 -15.23 -4.09 -17.10
C ASP A 69 -14.89 -3.11 -18.23
N GLN A 70 -14.73 -1.83 -17.90
CA GLN A 70 -14.32 -0.79 -18.85
C GLN A 70 -12.89 -1.03 -19.36
N LEU A 71 -12.00 -1.51 -18.49
CA LEU A 71 -10.64 -1.87 -18.88
C LEU A 71 -10.63 -3.07 -19.83
N ALA A 72 -11.44 -4.09 -19.55
CA ALA A 72 -11.54 -5.29 -20.38
C ALA A 72 -12.05 -4.97 -21.79
N LEU A 73 -13.02 -4.04 -21.91
CA LEU A 73 -13.50 -3.55 -23.21
C LEU A 73 -12.43 -2.76 -23.95
N SER A 74 -11.67 -1.91 -23.26
CA SER A 74 -10.63 -1.07 -23.89
C SER A 74 -9.37 -1.84 -24.28
N SER A 75 -8.94 -2.79 -23.45
CA SER A 75 -7.69 -3.52 -23.63
C SER A 75 -7.87 -4.96 -23.12
N PRO A 76 -8.50 -5.84 -23.91
CA PRO A 76 -8.81 -7.21 -23.50
C PRO A 76 -7.56 -8.05 -23.20
N LYS A 77 -6.44 -7.71 -23.83
CA LYS A 77 -5.12 -8.34 -23.61
C LYS A 77 -4.26 -7.61 -22.56
N GLY A 78 -4.74 -6.50 -21.99
CA GLY A 78 -4.00 -5.73 -20.98
C GLY A 78 -2.79 -4.94 -21.51
N HIS A 79 -2.71 -4.69 -22.82
CA HIS A 79 -1.66 -3.85 -23.39
C HIS A 79 -1.69 -2.44 -22.79
N GLY A 80 -0.52 -1.86 -22.52
CA GLY A 80 -0.39 -0.52 -21.96
C GLY A 80 -0.84 -0.39 -20.50
N THR A 81 -0.96 -1.50 -19.77
CA THR A 81 -1.30 -1.50 -18.34
C THR A 81 -0.08 -1.77 -17.46
N VAL A 82 -0.10 -1.27 -16.23
CA VAL A 82 0.88 -1.57 -15.19
C VAL A 82 0.13 -2.12 -13.99
N LEU A 83 0.36 -3.40 -13.69
CA LEU A 83 -0.21 -4.04 -12.50
C LEU A 83 0.57 -3.60 -11.27
N LEU A 84 -0.13 -3.06 -10.29
CA LEU A 84 0.43 -2.63 -9.02
C LEU A 84 -0.04 -3.58 -7.91
N SER A 85 0.92 -4.06 -7.12
CA SER A 85 0.69 -4.89 -5.93
C SER A 85 1.03 -4.09 -4.66
N GLY A 86 0.22 -4.28 -3.62
CA GLY A 86 0.36 -3.54 -2.37
C GLY A 86 1.35 -4.25 -1.47
N THR A 87 1.94 -3.53 -0.51
CA THR A 87 2.83 -4.15 0.47
C THR A 87 2.04 -5.13 1.34
N LYS A 88 2.29 -6.43 1.17
CA LYS A 88 1.63 -7.49 1.95
C LYS A 88 2.25 -7.66 3.35
N ILE A 89 3.42 -7.06 3.59
CA ILE A 89 4.29 -7.33 4.75
C ILE A 89 3.90 -6.50 5.99
N GLU A 90 3.19 -5.38 5.83
CA GLU A 90 2.87 -4.46 6.93
C GLU A 90 1.71 -4.92 7.82
N ILE A 91 1.12 -6.09 7.54
CA ILE A 91 0.12 -6.68 8.41
C ILE A 91 0.80 -6.95 9.75
N LEU A 92 0.23 -6.41 10.83
CA LEU A 92 0.71 -6.46 12.23
C LEU A 92 1.14 -7.88 12.71
N ILE A 93 0.70 -8.92 12.00
CA ILE A 93 0.94 -10.34 12.24
C ILE A 93 2.33 -10.77 11.76
N CYS A 94 2.83 -10.21 10.66
CA CYS A 94 4.06 -10.64 9.98
C CYS A 94 5.36 -10.50 10.80
N PRO A 95 5.58 -9.46 11.65
CA PRO A 95 6.83 -9.34 12.40
C PRO A 95 7.14 -10.52 13.32
N ASN A 96 6.13 -11.32 13.66
CA ASN A 96 6.27 -12.41 14.62
C ASN A 96 6.69 -13.74 13.97
N PHE A 97 6.49 -13.89 12.66
CA PHE A 97 6.68 -15.18 11.97
C PHE A 97 8.05 -15.34 11.31
N TYR A 98 8.78 -14.26 11.01
CA TYR A 98 9.94 -14.32 10.10
C TYR A 98 11.32 -14.23 10.78
N SER A 99 11.43 -13.91 12.08
CA SER A 99 12.72 -14.03 12.76
C SER A 99 12.60 -14.37 14.25
N LEU A 100 13.39 -15.35 14.69
CA LEU A 100 13.54 -15.73 16.09
C LEU A 100 14.26 -14.63 16.92
N LEU A 101 14.94 -13.69 16.24
CA LEU A 101 15.84 -12.71 16.89
C LEU A 101 15.25 -11.28 16.94
N LEU A 102 14.53 -10.83 15.91
CA LEU A 102 14.03 -9.46 15.79
C LEU A 102 12.50 -9.41 15.61
N SER A 103 11.79 -10.31 16.29
CA SER A 103 10.32 -10.31 16.32
C SER A 103 9.78 -9.33 17.35
N ARG A 104 8.67 -8.67 16.99
CA ARG A 104 7.91 -7.86 17.95
C ARG A 104 7.24 -8.81 18.94
N PRO A 105 7.32 -8.53 20.25
CA PRO A 105 6.65 -9.39 21.22
C PRO A 105 5.12 -9.32 21.06
N TYR A 106 4.45 -10.47 21.14
CA TYR A 106 2.99 -10.56 21.04
C TYR A 106 2.35 -10.21 22.39
N VAL A 107 2.23 -8.91 22.66
CA VAL A 107 1.64 -8.40 23.92
C VAL A 107 0.42 -7.55 23.64
N ARG A 108 -0.64 -7.75 24.43
CA ARG A 108 -1.88 -6.96 24.35
C ARG A 108 -1.67 -5.50 24.78
N SER A 109 -0.92 -5.28 25.85
CA SER A 109 -0.66 -3.96 26.43
C SER A 109 0.81 -3.55 26.27
N LYS A 110 1.05 -2.28 25.96
CA LYS A 110 2.41 -1.73 25.85
C LYS A 110 2.74 -0.84 27.05
N GLY A 111 3.98 -0.91 27.54
CA GLY A 111 4.42 -0.09 28.66
C GLY A 111 5.77 -0.52 29.24
N ARG A 112 6.27 0.20 30.25
CA ARG A 112 7.57 -0.10 30.90
C ARG A 112 7.61 -1.50 31.53
N LYS A 113 6.47 -1.96 32.06
CA LYS A 113 6.33 -3.24 32.80
C LYS A 113 6.03 -4.44 31.89
N PHE A 114 5.82 -4.24 30.59
CA PHE A 114 5.42 -5.31 29.65
C PHE A 114 6.57 -5.65 28.70
N GLU A 115 7.13 -6.85 28.81
CA GLU A 115 8.18 -7.44 27.94
C GLU A 115 9.38 -6.53 27.58
N ARG A 116 9.87 -5.75 28.55
CA ARG A 116 11.00 -4.80 28.36
C ARG A 116 12.13 -4.92 29.39
N ALA A 117 12.05 -5.87 30.32
CA ALA A 117 13.01 -6.03 31.43
C ALA A 117 14.14 -7.02 31.10
N ARG A 118 14.05 -8.25 31.61
CA ARG A 118 15.04 -9.32 31.37
C ARG A 118 15.02 -9.76 29.89
N GLY A 119 16.18 -10.03 29.30
CA GLY A 119 16.32 -10.48 27.91
C GLY A 119 16.25 -9.36 26.86
N ARG A 120 15.94 -8.12 27.25
CA ARG A 120 15.91 -6.94 26.34
C ARG A 120 16.93 -5.86 26.70
N ARG A 121 17.53 -5.90 27.90
CA ARG A 121 18.49 -4.90 28.39
C ARG A 121 19.63 -5.59 29.15
N SER A 122 20.86 -5.15 28.92
CA SER A 122 22.06 -5.70 29.59
C SER A 122 22.00 -5.58 31.12
N SER A 123 21.43 -4.48 31.63
CA SER A 123 21.25 -4.24 33.08
C SER A 123 20.41 -5.30 33.83
N ARG A 124 19.68 -6.17 33.13
CA ARG A 124 18.81 -7.19 33.74
C ARG A 124 19.21 -8.58 33.25
N ALA A 125 20.28 -9.08 33.84
CA ALA A 125 20.90 -10.40 33.61
C ALA A 125 21.53 -10.58 32.23
N TYR A 126 20.74 -10.60 31.15
CA TYR A 126 21.25 -10.79 29.79
C TYR A 126 20.36 -10.08 28.76
N LYS A 127 20.90 -9.89 27.55
CA LYS A 127 20.21 -9.27 26.42
C LYS A 127 20.35 -10.18 25.19
N ASN A 128 19.22 -10.50 24.58
CA ASN A 128 19.13 -11.18 23.27
C ASN A 128 19.36 -10.20 22.12
#